data_AF-A0A3T1AV91-F1
#
_entry.id   AF-A0A3T1AV91-F1
#
_cell.length_a   1.000
_cell.length_b   1.000
_cell.length_c   1.000
_cell.angle_alpha   90.00
_cell.angle_beta   90.00
_cell.angle_gamma   90.00
#
_symmetry.space_group_name_H-M   'P 1'
#
loop_
_entity.id
_entity.type
_entity.pdbx_description
1 polymer ?
#
loop_
_entity_poly.entity_id
_entity_poly.type
_entity_poly.pdbx_seq_one_letter_code
_entity_poly.pdbx_strand_id
1 'polypeptide(L)'
;MHNTHAVGGVSLDAADAARLTAFWRVALGDHPDAIVRVTEGVPARSEKGRVHFGVRLRPAGPEDLLEAGGSVVRYPGPDPWYVLADPEGNEFTAWPPVEGRPAGAFELVVRCQCPNRLAHWWSRLLGGEVHDEGGASVVTGMPGFPWEFLVFQSAEEPKRAPNRIRWHVRLTEDGPGALLAVGATVLNDSGDDWLMADPEGNEFIAHAGRISDGSPPGRMASGRSAARRRTAPPPPGLRPNYPRKAR
;
A
#
# COMPACT_ATOMS: atom_id res chain seq x y z
N MET A 1 11.82 -17.76 15.23
CA MET A 1 11.25 -17.08 14.04
C MET A 1 9.94 -16.49 14.50
N HIS A 2 9.83 -15.17 14.61
CA HIS A 2 8.54 -14.54 14.91
C HIS A 2 7.67 -14.69 13.66
N ASN A 3 6.45 -15.22 13.79
CA ASN A 3 5.49 -15.23 12.70
C ASN A 3 5.14 -13.77 12.39
N THR A 4 5.51 -13.30 11.20
CA THR A 4 5.16 -11.96 10.73
C THR A 4 3.79 -11.99 10.08
N HIS A 5 2.95 -11.00 10.40
CA HIS A 5 1.68 -10.80 9.70
C HIS A 5 1.95 -10.46 8.23
N ALA A 6 0.96 -10.69 7.37
CA ALA A 6 1.08 -10.43 5.94
C ALA A 6 0.03 -9.42 5.48
N VAL A 7 0.37 -8.55 4.54
CA VAL A 7 -0.60 -7.69 3.87
C VAL A 7 -1.18 -8.43 2.67
N GLY A 8 -2.49 -8.69 2.69
CA GLY A 8 -3.17 -9.46 1.64
C GLY A 8 -3.79 -8.60 0.52
N GLY A 9 -3.83 -7.29 0.71
CA GLY A 9 -4.45 -6.34 -0.21
C GLY A 9 -4.80 -5.03 0.49
N VAL A 10 -5.60 -4.21 -0.17
CA VAL A 10 -6.14 -2.94 0.29
C VAL A 10 -7.59 -2.79 -0.13
N SER A 11 -8.36 -2.01 0.63
CA SER A 11 -9.65 -1.49 0.22
C SER A 11 -9.54 0.00 -0.08
N LEU A 12 -10.27 0.47 -1.08
CA LEU A 12 -10.43 1.88 -1.44
C LEU A 12 -11.93 2.23 -1.41
N ASP A 13 -12.33 3.10 -0.50
CA ASP A 13 -13.70 3.61 -0.47
C ASP A 13 -13.97 4.55 -1.67
N ALA A 14 -15.14 4.42 -2.28
CA ALA A 14 -15.58 5.12 -3.47
C ALA A 14 -17.01 5.67 -3.34
N ALA A 15 -17.27 6.75 -4.08
CA ALA A 15 -18.62 7.23 -4.34
C ALA A 15 -19.24 6.51 -5.54
N ASP A 16 -18.42 6.19 -6.56
CA ASP A 16 -18.76 5.37 -7.72
C ASP A 16 -17.72 4.27 -7.87
N ALA A 17 -18.03 3.09 -7.32
CA ALA A 17 -17.09 1.99 -7.28
C ALA A 17 -16.75 1.47 -8.68
N ALA A 18 -17.67 1.54 -9.64
CA ALA A 18 -17.44 1.07 -11.00
C ALA A 18 -16.45 1.98 -11.73
N ARG A 19 -16.64 3.30 -11.63
CA ARG A 19 -15.74 4.30 -12.21
C ARG A 19 -14.35 4.22 -11.60
N LEU A 20 -14.26 4.11 -10.27
CA LEU A 20 -12.96 4.04 -9.59
C LEU A 20 -12.23 2.73 -9.89
N THR A 21 -12.95 1.61 -9.97
CA THR A 21 -12.39 0.32 -10.39
C THR A 21 -11.82 0.39 -11.81
N ALA A 22 -12.56 0.97 -12.76
CA ALA A 22 -12.10 1.12 -14.13
C ALA A 22 -10.80 1.94 -14.21
N PHE A 23 -10.71 3.05 -13.47
CA PHE A 23 -9.52 3.88 -13.39
C PHE A 23 -8.32 3.12 -12.81
N TRP A 24 -8.47 2.52 -11.62
CA TRP A 24 -7.36 1.87 -10.94
C TRP A 24 -6.89 0.59 -11.65
N ARG A 25 -7.72 -0.04 -12.48
CA ARG A 25 -7.27 -1.12 -13.39
C ARG A 25 -6.21 -0.66 -14.38
N VAL A 26 -6.30 0.57 -14.90
CA VAL A 26 -5.31 1.15 -15.80
C VAL A 26 -4.00 1.43 -15.06
N ALA A 27 -4.13 1.97 -13.84
CA ALA A 27 -3.00 2.43 -13.02
C ALA A 27 -2.19 1.31 -12.37
N LEU A 28 -2.83 0.22 -11.97
CA LEU A 28 -2.18 -0.81 -11.13
C LEU A 28 -1.53 -1.95 -11.94
N GLY A 29 -1.84 -2.09 -13.23
CA GLY A 29 -1.24 -3.12 -14.09
C GLY A 29 -1.92 -4.49 -13.97
N ASP A 30 -1.16 -5.58 -14.11
CA ASP A 30 -1.71 -6.95 -14.13
C ASP A 30 -2.12 -7.41 -12.71
N HIS A 31 -3.41 -7.66 -12.51
CA HIS A 31 -4.10 -8.10 -11.27
C HIS A 31 -4.46 -7.03 -10.22
N PRO A 32 -5.12 -5.93 -10.63
CA PRO A 32 -5.50 -4.83 -9.74
C PRO A 32 -6.56 -5.25 -8.72
N ASP A 33 -7.59 -6.01 -9.14
CA ASP A 33 -8.73 -6.37 -8.31
C ASP A 33 -8.39 -7.41 -7.22
N ALA A 34 -7.32 -8.18 -7.43
CA ALA A 34 -6.85 -9.14 -6.44
C ALA A 34 -6.20 -8.43 -5.24
N ILE A 35 -5.70 -7.22 -5.46
CA ILE A 35 -4.93 -6.44 -4.48
C ILE A 35 -5.77 -5.27 -3.97
N VAL A 36 -6.62 -4.66 -4.79
CA VAL A 36 -7.45 -3.50 -4.44
C VAL A 36 -8.93 -3.85 -4.58
N ARG A 37 -9.68 -3.75 -3.48
CA ARG A 37 -11.14 -3.84 -3.47
C ARG A 37 -11.75 -2.46 -3.34
N VAL A 38 -12.64 -2.09 -4.25
CA VAL A 38 -13.34 -0.80 -4.18
C VAL A 38 -14.67 -0.96 -3.47
N THR A 39 -14.92 -0.15 -2.44
CA THR A 39 -16.10 -0.21 -1.57
C THR A 39 -16.98 1.03 -1.75
N GLU A 40 -18.24 0.86 -2.13
CA GLU A 40 -19.16 1.97 -2.37
C GLU A 40 -19.75 2.53 -1.05
N GLY A 41 -20.14 3.81 -1.06
CA GLY A 41 -20.91 4.43 0.02
C GLY A 41 -20.21 5.57 0.76
N VAL A 42 -19.02 5.98 0.31
CA VAL A 42 -18.31 7.14 0.87
C VAL A 42 -18.26 8.25 -0.18
N PRO A 43 -18.82 9.45 0.09
CA PRO A 43 -18.79 10.57 -0.84
C PRO A 43 -17.37 10.90 -1.31
N ALA A 44 -17.27 11.41 -2.55
CA ALA A 44 -16.02 11.94 -3.06
C ALA A 44 -15.57 13.14 -2.21
N ARG A 45 -14.26 13.38 -2.18
CA ARG A 45 -13.68 14.45 -1.35
C ARG A 45 -12.59 15.20 -2.12
N SER A 46 -12.46 16.49 -1.83
CA SER A 46 -11.43 17.35 -2.42
C SER A 46 -10.18 17.47 -1.55
N GLU A 47 -10.17 16.87 -0.36
CA GLU A 47 -9.05 16.97 0.58
C GLU A 47 -8.04 15.84 0.42
N LYS A 48 -6.76 16.21 0.52
CA LYS A 48 -5.62 15.30 0.38
C LYS A 48 -5.71 14.07 1.30
N GLY A 49 -5.62 12.89 0.69
CA GLY A 49 -5.49 11.58 1.36
C GLY A 49 -4.26 11.51 2.27
N ARG A 50 -4.38 10.78 3.39
CA ARG A 50 -3.18 10.36 4.14
C ARG A 50 -2.50 9.15 3.50
N VAL A 51 -3.28 8.29 2.87
CA VAL A 51 -2.78 7.06 2.25
C VAL A 51 -2.97 7.19 0.74
N HIS A 52 -1.95 6.85 -0.04
CA HIS A 52 -2.00 6.83 -1.49
C HIS A 52 -1.04 5.80 -2.07
N PHE A 53 -1.24 5.43 -3.33
CA PHE A 53 -0.28 4.60 -4.07
C PHE A 53 0.80 5.47 -4.70
N GLY A 54 1.98 4.89 -4.89
CA GLY A 54 2.88 5.34 -5.93
C GLY A 54 2.89 4.36 -7.08
N VAL A 55 2.65 4.94 -8.27
CA VAL A 55 2.44 4.23 -9.52
C VAL A 55 3.59 4.55 -10.45
N ARG A 56 4.23 3.51 -10.99
CA ARG A 56 5.23 3.66 -12.04
C ARG A 56 4.50 3.78 -13.38
N LEU A 57 4.72 4.89 -14.08
CA LEU A 57 4.12 5.16 -15.38
C LEU A 57 4.69 4.25 -16.47
N ARG A 58 3.89 4.06 -17.52
CA ARG A 58 4.37 3.51 -18.78
C ARG A 58 5.29 4.52 -19.47
N PRO A 59 6.15 4.08 -20.42
CA PRO A 59 7.03 4.99 -21.17
C PRO A 59 6.30 6.10 -21.92
N ALA A 60 5.03 5.90 -22.27
CA ALA A 60 4.21 6.91 -22.94
C ALA A 60 3.94 8.15 -22.08
N GLY A 61 3.96 8.02 -20.75
CA GLY A 61 3.56 9.08 -19.82
C GLY A 61 2.25 8.75 -19.09
N PRO A 62 1.57 9.76 -18.50
CA PRO A 62 0.33 9.60 -17.75
C PRO A 62 -0.95 9.63 -18.61
N GLU A 63 -0.84 9.68 -19.94
CA GLU A 63 -1.96 9.94 -20.87
C GLU A 63 -3.09 8.92 -20.70
N ASP A 64 -2.78 7.64 -20.50
CA ASP A 64 -3.78 6.59 -20.26
C ASP A 64 -4.57 6.83 -18.96
N LEU A 65 -3.92 7.35 -17.92
CA LEU A 65 -4.57 7.73 -16.67
C LEU A 65 -5.45 8.97 -16.84
N LEU A 66 -5.01 9.95 -17.65
CA LEU A 66 -5.80 11.15 -17.93
C LEU A 66 -7.04 10.80 -18.77
N GLU A 67 -6.90 9.95 -19.78
CA GLU A 67 -8.01 9.44 -20.59
C GLU A 67 -9.00 8.62 -19.75
N ALA A 68 -8.52 7.88 -18.74
CA ALA A 68 -9.35 7.17 -17.77
C ALA A 68 -10.08 8.09 -16.77
N GLY A 69 -9.94 9.41 -16.88
CA GLY A 69 -10.61 10.41 -16.05
C GLY A 69 -9.78 10.91 -14.86
N GLY A 70 -8.48 10.62 -14.83
CA GLY A 70 -7.55 11.25 -13.91
C GLY A 70 -7.24 12.70 -14.28
N SER A 71 -6.63 13.42 -13.35
CA SER A 71 -6.23 14.82 -13.56
C SER A 71 -4.84 15.09 -12.99
N VAL A 72 -4.12 16.05 -13.58
CA VAL A 72 -2.82 16.48 -13.05
C VAL A 72 -3.05 17.49 -11.92
N VAL A 73 -2.55 17.16 -10.73
CA VAL A 73 -2.52 18.08 -9.58
C VAL A 73 -1.19 18.82 -9.53
N ARG A 74 -0.08 18.13 -9.81
CA ARG A 74 1.28 18.70 -9.86
C ARG A 74 2.10 18.03 -10.95
N TYR A 75 2.74 18.84 -11.80
CA TYR A 75 3.75 18.36 -12.75
C TYR A 75 5.09 18.05 -12.05
N PRO A 76 5.95 17.19 -12.63
CA PRO A 76 7.31 16.97 -12.15
C PRO A 76 8.11 18.28 -12.05
N GLY A 77 9.06 18.32 -11.13
CA GLY A 77 9.91 19.47 -10.86
C GLY A 77 11.08 19.05 -9.99
N PRO A 78 11.27 19.62 -8.79
CA PRO A 78 12.26 19.11 -7.83
C PRO A 78 12.06 17.63 -7.47
N ASP A 79 10.79 17.22 -7.36
CA ASP A 79 10.38 15.82 -7.32
C ASP A 79 10.24 15.30 -8.76
N PRO A 80 10.84 14.15 -9.13
CA PRO A 80 10.78 13.62 -10.49
C PRO A 80 9.42 13.02 -10.89
N TRP A 81 8.44 12.98 -9.99
CA TRP A 81 7.11 12.40 -10.23
C TRP A 81 6.02 13.47 -10.36
N TYR A 82 4.93 13.10 -11.05
CA TYR A 82 3.66 13.82 -11.03
C TYR A 82 2.92 13.55 -9.71
N VAL A 83 2.11 14.52 -9.28
CA VAL A 83 0.95 14.20 -8.43
C VAL A 83 -0.27 14.22 -9.34
N LEU A 84 -0.95 13.09 -9.45
CA LEU A 84 -2.20 12.96 -10.17
C LEU A 84 -3.33 12.75 -9.16
N ALA A 85 -4.56 13.07 -9.56
CA ALA A 85 -5.76 12.70 -8.84
C ALA A 85 -6.59 11.74 -9.69
N ASP A 86 -7.17 10.74 -9.04
CA ASP A 86 -8.15 9.85 -9.66
C ASP A 86 -9.50 10.57 -9.90
N PRO A 87 -10.50 9.93 -10.54
CA PRO A 87 -11.77 10.55 -10.86
C PRO A 87 -12.60 11.07 -9.67
N GLU A 88 -12.24 10.71 -8.44
CA GLU A 88 -12.86 11.18 -7.21
C GLU A 88 -11.98 12.12 -6.39
N GLY A 89 -10.85 12.55 -6.94
CA GLY A 89 -9.93 13.48 -6.30
C GLY A 89 -8.90 12.84 -5.38
N ASN A 90 -8.77 11.51 -5.35
CA ASN A 90 -7.73 10.88 -4.54
C ASN A 90 -6.36 11.09 -5.19
N GLU A 91 -5.51 11.87 -4.54
CA GLU A 91 -4.14 12.13 -4.98
C GLU A 91 -3.24 10.88 -4.86
N PHE A 92 -2.38 10.65 -5.86
CA PHE A 92 -1.35 9.63 -5.87
C PHE A 92 -0.09 10.10 -6.62
N THR A 93 1.06 9.47 -6.36
CA THR A 93 2.33 9.80 -7.02
C THR A 93 2.48 8.97 -8.29
N ALA A 94 2.77 9.61 -9.41
CA ALA A 94 3.00 8.92 -10.69
C ALA A 94 4.45 9.14 -11.14
N TRP A 95 5.26 8.11 -10.96
CA TRP A 95 6.71 8.10 -11.13
C TRP A 95 7.10 7.79 -12.57
N PRO A 96 8.24 8.32 -13.06
CA PRO A 96 8.73 8.00 -14.40
C PRO A 96 9.01 6.49 -14.54
N PRO A 97 8.98 5.96 -15.77
CA PRO A 97 9.35 4.59 -16.05
C PRO A 97 10.80 4.31 -15.61
N VAL A 98 11.06 3.08 -15.17
CA VAL A 98 12.40 2.60 -14.83
C VAL A 98 12.67 1.36 -15.67
N GLU A 99 13.79 1.35 -16.38
CA GLU A 99 14.16 0.23 -17.24
C GLU A 99 14.20 -1.09 -16.45
N GLY A 100 13.64 -2.15 -17.04
CA GLY A 100 13.56 -3.47 -16.41
C GLY A 100 12.56 -3.58 -15.25
N ARG A 101 11.77 -2.53 -14.97
CA ARG A 101 10.71 -2.55 -13.95
C ARG A 101 9.32 -2.39 -14.59
N PRO A 102 8.32 -3.18 -14.16
CA PRO A 102 6.98 -3.07 -14.71
C PRO A 102 6.30 -1.75 -14.30
N ALA A 103 5.46 -1.22 -15.17
CA ALA A 103 4.50 -0.18 -14.81
C ALA A 103 3.46 -0.75 -13.81
N GLY A 104 2.83 0.13 -13.03
CA GLY A 104 1.89 -0.27 -11.99
C GLY A 104 2.25 0.27 -10.60
N ALA A 105 1.42 -0.02 -9.60
CA ALA A 105 1.74 0.33 -8.22
C ALA A 105 2.99 -0.41 -7.74
N PHE A 106 3.85 0.31 -7.03
CA PHE A 106 5.08 -0.24 -6.46
C PHE A 106 5.34 0.26 -5.02
N GLU A 107 4.57 1.25 -4.56
CA GLU A 107 4.62 1.72 -3.17
C GLU A 107 3.21 1.97 -2.63
N LEU A 108 3.04 1.71 -1.32
CA LEU A 108 1.94 2.25 -0.52
C LEU A 108 2.53 3.33 0.38
N VAL A 109 2.01 4.55 0.28
CA VAL A 109 2.52 5.70 1.02
C VAL A 109 1.52 6.10 2.09
N VAL A 110 1.99 6.23 3.33
CA VAL A 110 1.22 6.58 4.52
C VAL A 110 1.78 7.87 5.13
N ARG A 111 0.96 8.91 5.18
CA ARG A 111 1.32 10.19 5.80
C ARG A 111 1.18 10.13 7.31
N CYS A 112 2.23 10.56 8.00
CA CYS A 112 2.35 10.49 9.45
C CYS A 112 3.26 11.60 9.99
N GLN A 113 3.15 11.90 11.27
CA GLN A 113 3.96 12.89 11.98
C GLN A 113 5.36 12.33 12.29
N CYS A 114 5.47 11.05 12.63
CA CYS A 114 6.74 10.42 13.02
C CYS A 114 7.11 9.22 12.10
N PRO A 115 7.58 9.47 10.86
CA PRO A 115 7.90 8.42 9.88
C PRO A 115 8.75 7.27 10.41
N ASN A 116 9.85 7.58 11.08
CA ASN A 116 10.78 6.56 11.57
C ASN A 116 10.12 5.66 12.64
N ARG A 117 9.40 6.26 13.60
CA ARG A 117 8.68 5.51 14.64
C ARG A 117 7.65 4.57 14.01
N LEU A 118 6.88 5.07 13.05
CA LEU A 118 5.82 4.30 12.42
C LEU A 118 6.35 3.21 11.49
N ALA A 119 7.44 3.48 10.75
CA ALA A 119 8.14 2.49 9.94
C ALA A 119 8.69 1.33 10.77
N HIS A 120 9.35 1.62 11.90
CA HIS A 120 9.80 0.57 12.83
C HIS A 120 8.62 -0.16 13.50
N TRP A 121 7.50 0.52 13.73
CA TRP A 121 6.30 -0.15 14.24
C TRP A 121 5.78 -1.19 13.25
N TRP A 122 5.59 -0.80 11.99
CA TRP A 122 5.11 -1.70 10.94
C TRP A 122 6.12 -2.79 10.57
N SER A 123 7.41 -2.48 10.52
CA SER A 123 8.48 -3.48 10.26
C SER A 123 8.52 -4.58 11.33
N ARG A 124 8.24 -4.27 12.61
CA ARG A 124 8.15 -5.30 13.65
C ARG A 124 7.01 -6.29 13.42
N LEU A 125 5.90 -5.85 12.82
CA LEU A 125 4.70 -6.66 12.59
C LEU A 125 4.73 -7.41 11.27
N LEU A 126 5.19 -6.75 10.21
CA LEU A 126 5.20 -7.25 8.83
C LEU A 126 6.55 -7.84 8.42
N GLY A 127 7.59 -7.68 9.25
CA GLY A 127 8.97 -7.93 8.87
C GLY A 127 9.54 -6.83 7.97
N GLY A 128 10.64 -7.15 7.29
CA GLY A 128 11.33 -6.22 6.39
C GLY A 128 12.29 -5.25 7.10
N GLU A 129 13.07 -4.54 6.30
CA GLU A 129 14.11 -3.61 6.73
C GLU A 129 13.64 -2.17 6.59
N VAL A 130 13.96 -1.34 7.60
CA VAL A 130 13.64 0.10 7.63
C VAL A 130 14.83 0.91 7.11
N HIS A 131 14.52 1.87 6.24
CA HIS A 131 15.46 2.84 5.69
C HIS A 131 14.99 4.26 5.98
N ASP A 132 15.86 5.13 6.45
CA ASP A 132 15.58 6.57 6.61
C ASP A 132 16.06 7.34 5.37
N GLU A 133 15.15 8.08 4.75
CA GLU A 133 15.41 8.85 3.52
C GLU A 133 15.35 10.36 3.74
N GLY A 134 15.37 10.84 5.00
CA GLY A 134 15.40 12.27 5.30
C GLY A 134 14.11 13.00 4.94
N GLY A 135 13.05 12.73 5.73
CA GLY A 135 11.70 13.27 5.53
C GLY A 135 10.65 12.18 5.24
N ALA A 136 11.12 10.97 4.95
CA ALA A 136 10.33 9.75 4.88
C ALA A 136 11.12 8.57 5.47
N SER A 137 10.42 7.51 5.83
CA SER A 137 11.01 6.23 6.21
C SER A 137 10.36 5.10 5.42
N VAL A 138 11.15 4.18 4.90
CA VAL A 138 10.72 3.17 3.93
C VAL A 138 10.94 1.78 4.52
N VAL A 139 9.94 0.91 4.44
CA VAL A 139 10.07 -0.51 4.76
C VAL A 139 10.15 -1.31 3.47
N THR A 140 11.15 -2.17 3.36
CA THR A 140 11.40 -3.07 2.20
C THR A 140 11.47 -4.52 2.62
N GLY A 141 11.20 -5.46 1.71
CA GLY A 141 11.45 -6.89 1.96
C GLY A 141 10.49 -7.54 2.96
N MET A 142 9.30 -6.96 3.15
CA MET A 142 8.22 -7.58 3.94
C MET A 142 7.72 -8.84 3.22
N PRO A 143 7.73 -10.02 3.88
CA PRO A 143 7.23 -11.26 3.28
C PRO A 143 5.77 -11.13 2.82
N GLY A 144 5.52 -11.43 1.54
CA GLY A 144 4.17 -11.45 0.98
C GLY A 144 3.53 -10.07 0.79
N PHE A 145 4.24 -8.97 1.05
CA PHE A 145 3.74 -7.63 0.75
C PHE A 145 3.65 -7.44 -0.79
N PRO A 146 2.52 -6.93 -1.31
CA PRO A 146 2.26 -6.92 -2.75
C PRO A 146 3.10 -5.90 -3.54
N TRP A 147 3.76 -4.96 -2.86
CA TRP A 147 4.53 -3.88 -3.48
C TRP A 147 5.99 -3.87 -3.04
N GLU A 148 6.81 -2.99 -3.63
CA GLU A 148 8.23 -2.90 -3.29
C GLU A 148 8.46 -2.16 -1.97
N PHE A 149 7.62 -1.15 -1.69
CA PHE A 149 7.83 -0.22 -0.57
C PHE A 149 6.54 0.04 0.22
N LEU A 150 6.66 0.03 1.55
CA LEU A 150 5.72 0.71 2.45
C LEU A 150 6.41 1.98 2.95
N VAL A 151 5.93 3.13 2.51
CA VAL A 151 6.57 4.43 2.74
C VAL A 151 5.79 5.21 3.79
N PHE A 152 6.49 5.73 4.78
CA PHE A 152 5.96 6.65 5.77
C PHE A 152 6.48 8.05 5.45
N GLN A 153 5.60 8.94 5.02
CA GLN A 153 5.96 10.30 4.62
C GLN A 153 5.56 11.31 5.70
N SER A 154 6.45 12.25 6.03
CA SER A 154 6.15 13.29 7.00
C SER A 154 4.99 14.19 6.54
N ALA A 155 4.00 14.37 7.41
CA ALA A 155 2.93 15.34 7.30
C ALA A 155 2.77 16.09 8.62
N GLU A 156 2.79 17.42 8.56
CA GLU A 156 2.68 18.28 9.73
C GLU A 156 1.23 18.34 10.23
N GLU A 157 0.26 18.27 9.32
CA GLU A 157 -1.14 18.41 9.69
C GLU A 157 -1.67 17.14 10.40
N PRO A 158 -2.44 17.31 11.48
CA PRO A 158 -3.13 16.20 12.12
C PRO A 158 -4.16 15.57 11.17
N LYS A 159 -4.50 14.31 11.40
CA LYS A 159 -5.54 13.61 10.65
C LYS A 159 -6.89 14.29 10.89
N ARG A 160 -7.61 14.63 9.82
CA ARG A 160 -8.91 15.34 9.88
C ARG A 160 -10.11 14.48 9.52
N ALA A 161 -9.89 13.39 8.79
CA ALA A 161 -10.95 12.50 8.29
C ALA A 161 -10.47 11.04 8.26
N PRO A 162 -11.37 10.06 8.17
CA PRO A 162 -11.02 8.66 7.93
C PRO A 162 -10.19 8.48 6.65
N ASN A 163 -9.29 7.50 6.65
CA ASN A 163 -8.62 7.08 5.42
C ASN A 163 -9.62 6.42 4.46
N ARG A 164 -9.50 6.71 3.17
CA ARG A 164 -10.24 5.97 2.11
C ARG A 164 -9.53 4.69 1.71
N ILE A 165 -8.20 4.67 1.79
CA ILE A 165 -7.40 3.47 1.55
C ILE A 165 -7.06 2.83 2.88
N ARG A 166 -7.35 1.53 3.03
CA ARG A 166 -7.00 0.71 4.19
C ARG A 166 -6.32 -0.56 3.72
N TRP A 167 -5.18 -0.93 4.29
CA TRP A 167 -4.52 -2.20 3.98
C TRP A 167 -5.03 -3.32 4.89
N HIS A 168 -5.05 -4.53 4.32
CA HIS A 168 -5.60 -5.72 4.93
C HIS A 168 -4.47 -6.56 5.51
N VAL A 169 -4.39 -6.65 6.84
CA VAL A 169 -3.38 -7.40 7.58
C VAL A 169 -3.97 -8.74 7.98
N ARG A 170 -3.41 -9.82 7.44
CA ARG A 170 -3.70 -11.18 7.89
C ARG A 170 -2.87 -11.48 9.13
N LEU A 171 -3.56 -11.72 10.24
CA LEU A 171 -2.92 -12.08 11.49
C LEU A 171 -2.38 -13.50 11.45
N THR A 172 -1.37 -13.74 12.28
CA THR A 172 -0.79 -15.07 12.49
C THR A 172 -1.42 -15.77 13.70
N GLU A 173 -2.34 -15.07 14.36
CA GLU A 173 -3.04 -15.44 15.58
C GLU A 173 -4.55 -15.25 15.34
N ASP A 174 -5.36 -15.82 16.21
CA ASP A 174 -6.83 -15.78 16.08
C ASP A 174 -7.42 -14.39 16.38
N GLY A 175 -6.64 -13.48 16.98
CA GLY A 175 -7.13 -12.15 17.37
C GLY A 175 -6.07 -11.06 17.42
N PRO A 176 -6.45 -9.79 17.62
CA PRO A 176 -5.58 -8.62 17.48
C PRO A 176 -4.70 -8.35 18.71
N GLY A 177 -4.57 -9.30 19.64
CA GLY A 177 -3.90 -9.09 20.93
C GLY A 177 -2.46 -8.59 20.78
N ALA A 178 -1.69 -9.18 19.86
CA ALA A 178 -0.32 -8.74 19.57
C ALA A 178 -0.25 -7.30 19.05
N LEU A 179 -1.22 -6.89 18.21
CA LEU A 179 -1.31 -5.51 17.69
C LEU A 179 -1.65 -4.51 18.79
N LEU A 180 -2.60 -4.85 19.66
CA LEU A 180 -3.00 -4.03 20.81
C LEU A 180 -1.82 -3.82 21.78
N ALA A 181 -1.06 -4.89 22.05
CA ALA A 181 0.09 -4.84 22.95
C ALA A 181 1.20 -3.89 22.47
N VAL A 182 1.27 -3.60 21.16
CA VAL A 182 2.24 -2.66 20.58
C VAL A 182 1.63 -1.29 20.27
N GLY A 183 0.39 -1.03 20.65
CA GLY A 183 -0.24 0.30 20.58
C GLY A 183 -1.17 0.54 19.40
N ALA A 184 -1.65 -0.51 18.72
CA ALA A 184 -2.81 -0.37 17.83
C ALA A 184 -4.09 -0.19 18.65
N THR A 185 -5.12 0.40 18.04
CA THR A 185 -6.45 0.58 18.64
C THR A 185 -7.52 -0.09 17.80
N VAL A 186 -8.48 -0.78 18.42
CA VAL A 186 -9.69 -1.27 17.72
C VAL A 186 -10.67 -0.10 17.57
N LEU A 187 -11.12 0.15 16.33
CA LEU A 187 -12.12 1.16 15.99
C LEU A 187 -13.49 0.54 15.76
N ASN A 188 -13.52 -0.67 15.19
CA ASN A 188 -14.72 -1.49 15.03
C ASN A 188 -14.35 -2.98 15.08
N ASP A 189 -15.20 -3.77 15.71
CA ASP A 189 -15.07 -5.22 15.86
C ASP A 189 -16.25 -5.91 15.19
N SER A 190 -15.98 -6.64 14.10
CA SER A 190 -16.98 -7.43 13.38
C SER A 190 -16.88 -8.93 13.70
N GLY A 191 -16.14 -9.32 14.75
CA GLY A 191 -15.89 -10.69 15.16
C GLY A 191 -14.71 -11.36 14.45
N ASP A 192 -14.82 -11.53 13.13
CA ASP A 192 -13.76 -12.17 12.31
C ASP A 192 -12.76 -11.15 11.71
N ASP A 193 -13.19 -9.89 11.61
CA ASP A 193 -12.42 -8.77 11.06
C ASP A 193 -12.49 -7.55 12.00
N TRP A 194 -11.35 -6.88 12.16
CA TRP A 194 -11.24 -5.66 12.96
C TRP A 194 -10.84 -4.47 12.09
N LEU A 195 -11.60 -3.38 12.19
CA LEU A 195 -11.08 -2.07 11.78
C LEU A 195 -10.20 -1.57 12.91
N MET A 196 -8.91 -1.37 12.63
CA MET A 196 -7.92 -0.94 13.60
C MET A 196 -7.23 0.34 13.15
N ALA A 197 -6.59 1.03 14.08
CA ALA A 197 -5.73 2.17 13.81
C ALA A 197 -4.32 1.89 14.34
N ASP A 198 -3.31 2.33 13.59
CA ASP A 198 -1.93 2.35 14.07
C ASP A 198 -1.73 3.45 15.15
N PRO A 199 -0.54 3.56 15.77
CA PRO A 199 -0.29 4.57 16.82
C PRO A 199 -0.42 6.03 16.39
N GLU A 200 -0.64 6.31 15.10
CA GLU A 200 -0.89 7.64 14.55
C GLU A 200 -2.29 7.79 13.93
N GLY A 201 -3.15 6.79 14.15
CA GLY A 201 -4.55 6.80 13.74
C GLY A 201 -4.80 6.47 12.28
N ASN A 202 -3.83 5.89 11.55
CA ASN A 202 -4.09 5.40 10.19
C ASN A 202 -4.83 4.07 10.24
N GLU A 203 -5.97 4.00 9.54
CA GLU A 203 -6.82 2.83 9.59
C GLU A 203 -6.34 1.68 8.69
N PHE A 204 -6.37 0.47 9.23
CA PHE A 204 -6.13 -0.79 8.53
C PHE A 204 -7.16 -1.84 8.97
N ILE A 205 -7.34 -2.89 8.18
CA ILE A 205 -8.26 -3.99 8.51
C ILE A 205 -7.41 -5.19 8.92
N ALA A 206 -7.65 -5.76 10.09
CA ALA A 206 -7.03 -6.99 10.53
C ALA A 206 -8.00 -8.16 10.34
N HIS A 207 -7.51 -9.25 9.77
CA HIS A 207 -8.27 -10.48 9.54
C HIS A 207 -7.71 -11.59 10.42
N ALA A 208 -8.57 -12.33 11.11
CA ALA A 208 -8.16 -13.47 11.91
C ALA A 208 -7.31 -14.46 11.08
N GLY A 209 -6.24 -14.98 11.70
CA GLY A 209 -5.36 -15.96 11.09
C GLY A 209 -6.01 -17.33 11.00
N ARG A 210 -6.97 -17.54 10.08
CA ARG A 210 -7.51 -18.89 9.87
C ARG A 210 -6.40 -19.79 9.30
N ILE A 211 -5.90 -20.72 10.12
CA ILE A 211 -5.18 -21.88 9.62
C ILE A 211 -6.15 -22.58 8.67
N SER A 212 -5.83 -22.61 7.38
CA SER A 212 -6.50 -23.54 6.47
C SER A 212 -6.27 -24.95 7.02
N ASP A 213 -7.33 -25.57 7.55
CA ASP A 213 -7.50 -27.02 7.54
C ASP A 213 -6.91 -27.54 6.23
N GLY A 214 -5.93 -28.42 6.34
CA GLY A 214 -5.17 -28.97 5.21
C GLY A 214 -5.99 -29.91 4.32
N SER A 215 -7.17 -29.50 3.87
CA SER A 215 -7.88 -30.14 2.78
C SER A 215 -7.28 -29.69 1.44
N PRO A 216 -6.63 -30.58 0.68
CA PRO A 216 -6.03 -30.19 -0.59
C PRO A 216 -7.13 -29.89 -1.62
N PRO A 217 -6.97 -28.84 -2.46
CA PRO A 217 -7.79 -28.73 -3.66
C PRO A 217 -7.55 -29.94 -4.56
N GLY A 218 -8.63 -30.54 -5.05
CA GLY A 218 -8.62 -31.74 -5.86
C GLY A 218 -7.56 -31.71 -6.97
N ARG A 219 -6.73 -32.75 -6.99
CA ARG A 219 -5.75 -33.06 -8.03
C ARG A 219 -6.40 -33.00 -9.42
N MET A 220 -5.90 -32.13 -10.30
CA MET A 220 -5.66 -32.50 -11.70
C MET A 220 -4.17 -32.39 -11.98
N ALA A 221 -3.61 -33.49 -12.45
CA ALA A 221 -2.19 -33.67 -12.67
C ALA A 221 -1.72 -32.89 -13.90
N SER A 222 -0.59 -32.19 -13.77
CA SER A 222 0.48 -32.28 -14.76
C SER A 222 1.80 -31.87 -14.11
N GLY A 223 2.79 -32.76 -14.21
CA GLY A 223 4.11 -32.56 -13.64
C GLY A 223 4.98 -31.67 -14.51
N ARG A 224 5.75 -30.79 -13.86
CA ARG A 224 7.17 -30.55 -14.14
C ARG A 224 7.79 -29.77 -12.99
N SER A 225 8.88 -30.30 -12.48
CA SER A 225 9.70 -29.75 -11.40
C SER A 225 10.35 -28.43 -11.82
N ALA A 226 10.21 -27.39 -11.00
CA ALA A 226 10.97 -26.15 -11.12
C ALA A 226 11.79 -25.94 -9.83
N ALA A 227 13.11 -25.87 -10.00
CA ALA A 227 14.09 -25.68 -8.94
C ALA A 227 13.85 -24.37 -8.18
N ARG A 228 13.95 -24.43 -6.84
CA ARG A 228 13.97 -23.26 -5.95
C ARG A 228 15.13 -22.35 -6.33
N ARG A 229 14.85 -21.23 -6.98
CA ARG A 229 15.81 -20.12 -7.06
C ARG A 229 15.80 -19.41 -5.71
N ARG A 230 16.97 -19.37 -5.06
CA ARG A 230 17.24 -18.41 -3.99
C ARG A 230 17.13 -17.01 -4.58
N THR A 231 16.24 -16.20 -4.05
CA THR A 231 16.17 -14.77 -4.35
C THR A 231 17.45 -14.11 -3.84
N ALA A 232 18.21 -13.53 -4.75
CA ALA A 232 19.35 -12.69 -4.39
C ALA A 232 18.82 -11.40 -3.74
N PRO A 233 19.56 -10.80 -2.78
CA PRO A 233 19.22 -9.47 -2.28
C PRO A 233 19.20 -8.47 -3.44
N PRO A 234 18.30 -7.49 -3.41
CA PRO A 234 18.14 -6.59 -4.54
C PRO A 234 19.37 -5.67 -4.65
N PRO A 235 19.82 -5.32 -5.87
CA PRO A 235 21.06 -4.60 -6.10
C PRO A 235 21.02 -3.17 -5.51
N PRO A 236 22.14 -2.62 -5.03
CA PRO A 236 22.19 -1.27 -4.49
C PRO A 236 21.82 -0.24 -5.59
N GLY A 237 20.78 0.56 -5.33
CA GLY A 237 20.25 1.56 -6.28
C GLY A 237 18.72 1.71 -6.32
N LEU A 238 17.96 1.01 -5.46
CA LEU A 238 16.49 0.98 -5.44
C LEU A 238 15.78 2.24 -4.94
N ARG A 239 16.49 3.24 -4.43
CA ARG A 239 15.86 4.30 -3.64
C ARG A 239 15.09 5.22 -4.59
N PRO A 240 13.76 5.39 -4.44
CA PRO A 240 13.14 6.62 -4.89
C PRO A 240 13.89 7.74 -4.19
N ASN A 241 14.58 8.58 -4.95
CA ASN A 241 15.39 9.66 -4.40
C ASN A 241 14.41 10.70 -3.83
N TYR A 242 13.90 10.47 -2.63
CA TYR A 242 13.04 11.41 -1.93
C TYR A 242 13.92 12.63 -1.62
N PRO A 243 13.63 13.80 -2.21
CA PRO A 243 14.45 14.97 -1.93
C PRO A 243 14.30 15.32 -0.45
N ARG A 244 15.45 15.50 0.21
CA ARG A 244 15.48 16.00 1.58
C ARG A 244 14.78 17.36 1.60
N LYS A 245 13.69 17.49 2.36
CA LYS A 245 13.13 18.82 2.64
C LYS A 245 14.20 19.64 3.36
N ALA A 246 14.55 20.80 2.80
CA ALA A 246 15.40 21.76 3.50
C ALA A 246 14.71 22.15 4.82
N ARG A 247 15.47 22.08 5.91
CA ARG A 247 15.04 22.56 7.24
C ARG A 247 14.88 24.08 7.24
#